data_AF-A0A943XFU2-F1
#
_entry.id   AF-A0A943XFU2-F1
#
_cell.length_a   1.000
_cell.length_b   1.000
_cell.length_c   1.000
_cell.angle_alpha   90.00
_cell.angle_beta   90.00
_cell.angle_gamma   90.00
#
_symmetry.space_group_name_H-M   'P 1'
#
loop_
_entity.id
_entity.type
_entity.pdbx_description
1 polymer ?
#
loop_
_entity_poly.entity_id
_entity_poly.type
_entity_poly.pdbx_seq_one_letter_code
_entity_poly.pdbx_strand_id
1 'polypeptide(L)'
;MNKTEKEQILEIYCENEMRRLKQMCYPKIQRIGGISQMDYDDLYSIALEALRDSVERYDEGQDCQFEQYLSGNINRRFVNYIRNRNRKKYTMWGYREEDMEAVEQLASDFDMEEVVIERVDALADERILLYMKRLSRKQRQVVTLMMDGYGEKEI
;
A
#
# COMPACT_ATOMS: atom_id res chain seq x y z
N MET A 1 26.48 -19.17 -25.14
CA MET A 1 25.32 -19.95 -25.64
C MET A 1 24.98 -19.58 -27.07
N ASN A 2 25.08 -20.56 -27.96
CA ASN A 2 24.56 -20.47 -29.31
C ASN A 2 23.01 -20.57 -29.33
N LYS A 3 22.38 -20.30 -30.48
CA LYS A 3 20.91 -20.28 -30.60
C LYS A 3 20.27 -21.62 -30.23
N THR A 4 20.86 -22.74 -30.64
CA THR A 4 20.33 -24.09 -30.41
C THR A 4 20.37 -24.47 -28.93
N GLU A 5 21.45 -24.13 -28.23
CA GLU A 5 21.56 -24.34 -26.78
C GLU A 5 20.51 -23.54 -26.01
N LYS A 6 20.26 -22.28 -26.43
CA LYS A 6 19.21 -21.45 -25.84
C LYS A 6 17.83 -22.10 -25.97
N GLU A 7 17.50 -22.62 -27.15
CA GLU A 7 16.23 -23.31 -27.43
C GLU A 7 16.08 -24.58 -26.57
N GLN A 8 17.14 -25.40 -26.48
CA GLN A 8 17.14 -26.61 -25.65
C GLN A 8 16.92 -26.31 -24.17
N ILE A 9 17.57 -25.27 -23.64
CA ILE A 9 17.38 -24.86 -22.24
C ILE A 9 15.95 -24.40 -22.01
N LEU A 10 15.40 -23.58 -22.91
CA LEU A 10 14.01 -23.14 -22.79
C LEU A 10 13.05 -24.32 -22.81
N GLU A 11 13.24 -25.29 -23.70
CA GLU A 11 12.42 -26.50 -23.78
C GLU A 11 12.45 -27.27 -22.45
N ILE A 12 13.63 -27.54 -21.90
CA ILE A 12 13.82 -28.26 -20.63
C ILE A 12 13.06 -27.60 -19.45
N TYR A 13 13.03 -26.27 -19.39
CA TYR A 13 12.38 -25.56 -18.28
C TYR A 13 10.89 -25.28 -18.52
N CYS A 14 10.44 -25.25 -19.77
CA CYS A 14 9.06 -24.95 -20.15
C CYS A 14 8.19 -26.20 -20.41
N GLU A 15 8.80 -27.35 -20.72
CA GLU A 15 8.07 -28.61 -20.90
C GLU A 15 7.28 -29.03 -19.65
N ASN A 16 6.32 -29.94 -19.83
CA ASN A 16 5.57 -30.55 -18.74
C ASN A 16 4.97 -29.52 -17.77
N GLU A 17 4.31 -28.50 -18.32
CA GLU A 17 3.72 -27.39 -17.57
C GLU A 17 4.73 -26.65 -16.66
N MET A 18 5.95 -26.49 -17.17
CA MET A 18 7.07 -25.86 -16.47
C MET A 18 7.48 -26.57 -15.18
N ARG A 19 7.35 -27.90 -15.12
CA ARG A 19 7.59 -28.69 -13.89
C ARG A 19 8.93 -28.39 -13.24
N ARG A 20 10.02 -28.33 -14.03
CA ARG A 20 11.37 -28.05 -13.52
C ARG A 20 11.49 -26.63 -12.95
N LEU A 21 10.95 -25.64 -13.66
CA LEU A 21 10.94 -24.26 -13.19
C LEU A 21 10.12 -24.10 -11.92
N LYS A 22 8.93 -24.72 -11.86
CA LYS A 22 8.06 -24.73 -10.66
C LYS A 22 8.75 -25.37 -9.47
N GLN A 23 9.43 -26.51 -9.66
CA GLN A 23 10.22 -27.17 -8.61
C GLN A 23 11.32 -26.27 -8.05
N MET A 24 11.99 -25.49 -8.90
CA MET A 24 13.00 -24.52 -8.45
C MET A 24 12.40 -23.33 -7.69
N CYS A 25 11.23 -22.87 -8.12
CA CYS A 25 10.56 -21.70 -7.55
C CYS A 25 9.90 -22.02 -6.20
N TYR A 26 9.24 -23.17 -6.08
CA TYR A 26 8.46 -23.56 -4.90
C TYR A 26 9.17 -23.35 -3.55
N PRO A 27 10.39 -23.87 -3.33
CA PRO A 27 11.09 -23.66 -2.05
C PRO A 27 11.44 -22.19 -1.79
N LYS A 28 11.66 -21.38 -2.83
CA LYS A 28 11.93 -19.94 -2.69
C LYS A 28 10.67 -19.18 -2.27
N ILE A 29 9.53 -19.49 -2.90
CA ILE A 29 8.21 -18.94 -2.58
C ILE A 29 7.86 -19.25 -1.11
N GLN A 30 7.99 -20.50 -0.70
CA GLN A 30 7.73 -20.94 0.68
C GLN A 30 8.59 -20.19 1.70
N ARG A 31 9.87 -19.94 1.37
CA ARG A 31 10.80 -19.23 2.26
C ARG A 31 10.48 -17.75 2.44
N ILE A 32 9.90 -17.09 1.43
CA ILE A 32 9.58 -15.66 1.49
C ILE A 32 8.40 -15.41 2.46
N GLY A 33 7.36 -16.26 2.42
CA GLY A 33 6.17 -16.11 3.25
C GLY A 33 5.29 -14.90 2.89
N GLY A 34 4.08 -14.82 3.47
CA GLY A 34 3.12 -13.73 3.18
C GLY A 34 2.57 -13.73 1.74
N ILE A 35 2.56 -14.91 1.11
CA ILE A 35 2.13 -15.14 -0.27
C ILE A 35 0.75 -15.79 -0.24
N SER A 36 -0.18 -15.23 -0.99
CA SER A 36 -1.53 -15.76 -1.19
C SER A 36 -1.58 -16.69 -2.41
N GLN A 37 -2.65 -17.47 -2.56
CA GLN A 37 -2.82 -18.34 -3.72
C GLN A 37 -2.79 -17.55 -5.04
N MET A 38 -3.31 -16.32 -5.04
CA MET A 38 -3.35 -15.46 -6.23
C MET A 38 -1.96 -15.03 -6.71
N ASP A 39 -0.96 -15.01 -5.83
CA ASP A 39 0.38 -14.53 -6.17
C ASP A 39 1.21 -15.59 -6.93
N TYR A 40 0.81 -16.86 -6.93
CA TYR A 40 1.59 -17.95 -7.53
C TYR A 40 1.72 -17.80 -9.06
N ASP A 41 0.64 -17.44 -9.74
CA ASP A 41 0.64 -17.30 -11.21
C ASP A 41 1.54 -16.13 -11.66
N ASP A 42 1.49 -15.01 -10.92
CA ASP A 42 2.38 -13.86 -11.13
C ASP A 42 3.85 -14.25 -10.90
N LEU A 43 4.13 -15.00 -9.83
CA LEU A 43 5.49 -15.43 -9.50
C LEU A 43 6.04 -16.40 -10.55
N TYR A 44 5.23 -17.32 -11.08
CA TYR A 44 5.67 -18.19 -12.17
C TYR A 44 5.88 -17.42 -13.48
N SER A 45 5.06 -16.41 -13.76
CA SER A 45 5.25 -15.50 -14.90
C SER A 45 6.57 -14.72 -14.78
N ILE A 46 6.89 -14.22 -13.59
CA ILE A 46 8.17 -13.58 -13.28
C ILE A 46 9.34 -14.55 -13.43
N ALA A 47 9.16 -15.81 -13.04
CA ALA A 47 10.20 -16.83 -13.19
C ALA A 47 10.48 -17.16 -14.66
N LEU A 48 9.46 -17.23 -15.51
CA LEU A 48 9.61 -17.38 -16.97
C LEU A 48 10.36 -16.21 -17.59
N GLU A 49 10.02 -14.99 -17.17
CA GLU A 49 10.73 -13.79 -17.62
C GLU A 49 12.21 -13.83 -17.21
N ALA A 50 12.48 -14.23 -15.96
CA ALA A 50 13.83 -14.42 -15.45
C ALA A 50 14.58 -15.52 -16.22
N LEU A 51 13.92 -16.60 -16.60
CA LEU A 51 14.48 -17.67 -17.42
C LEU A 51 14.89 -17.13 -18.78
N ARG A 52 13.98 -16.49 -19.52
CA ARG A 52 14.25 -15.91 -20.83
C ARG A 52 15.44 -14.96 -20.78
N ASP A 53 15.45 -14.04 -19.82
CA ASP A 53 16.53 -13.07 -19.67
C ASP A 53 17.85 -13.73 -19.25
N SER A 54 17.80 -14.82 -18.46
CA SER A 54 18.98 -15.58 -18.07
C SER A 54 19.57 -16.32 -19.26
N VAL A 55 18.74 -16.97 -20.08
CA VAL A 55 19.17 -17.66 -21.31
C VAL A 55 19.83 -16.68 -22.28
N GLU A 56 19.33 -15.46 -22.39
CA GLU A 56 19.89 -14.46 -23.30
C GLU A 56 21.23 -13.89 -22.83
N ARG A 57 21.39 -13.69 -21.52
CA ARG A 57 22.52 -12.95 -20.93
C ARG A 57 23.57 -13.84 -20.26
N TYR A 58 23.33 -15.13 -20.13
CA TYR A 58 24.27 -16.03 -19.48
C TYR A 58 25.54 -16.14 -20.31
N ASP A 59 26.66 -15.89 -19.67
CA ASP A 59 28.00 -16.04 -20.22
C ASP A 59 28.64 -17.28 -19.60
N GLU A 60 29.15 -18.18 -20.44
CA GLU A 60 29.83 -19.41 -20.03
C GLU A 60 31.17 -19.14 -19.35
N GLY A 61 31.72 -17.92 -19.49
CA GLY A 61 32.87 -17.46 -18.72
C GLY A 61 32.58 -17.15 -17.23
N GLN A 62 31.32 -17.21 -16.80
CA GLN A 62 30.94 -17.05 -15.39
C GLN A 62 31.36 -18.28 -14.56
N ASP A 63 31.82 -18.06 -13.33
CA ASP A 63 32.28 -19.11 -12.40
C ASP A 63 31.13 -19.91 -11.74
N CYS A 64 29.97 -19.99 -12.38
CA CYS A 64 28.80 -20.68 -11.82
C CYS A 64 27.99 -21.37 -12.92
N GLN A 65 27.28 -22.44 -12.56
CA GLN A 65 26.43 -23.13 -13.52
C GLN A 65 25.15 -22.33 -13.83
N PHE A 66 24.62 -22.51 -15.04
CA PHE A 66 23.39 -21.84 -15.49
C PHE A 66 22.23 -21.98 -14.50
N GLU A 67 22.03 -23.18 -13.93
CA GLU A 67 20.96 -23.41 -12.96
C GLU A 67 21.12 -22.56 -11.69
N GLN A 68 22.36 -22.36 -11.22
CA GLN A 68 22.66 -21.50 -10.08
C GLN A 68 22.45 -20.03 -10.42
N TYR A 69 22.90 -19.62 -11.62
CA TYR A 69 22.70 -18.27 -12.14
C TYR A 69 21.20 -17.91 -12.23
N LEU A 70 20.41 -18.79 -12.85
CA LEU A 70 18.96 -18.68 -12.96
C LEU A 70 18.29 -18.64 -11.59
N SER A 71 18.65 -19.57 -10.70
CA SER A 71 18.14 -19.65 -9.33
C SER A 71 18.38 -18.36 -8.54
N GLY A 72 19.53 -17.72 -8.74
CA GLY A 72 19.85 -16.40 -8.18
C GLY A 72 18.99 -15.28 -8.78
N ASN A 73 18.85 -15.25 -10.11
CA ASN A 73 18.05 -14.25 -10.82
C ASN A 73 16.56 -14.31 -10.40
N ILE A 74 15.97 -15.50 -10.36
CA ILE A 74 14.60 -15.73 -9.89
C ILE A 74 14.43 -15.20 -8.47
N ASN A 75 15.35 -15.55 -7.56
CA ASN A 75 15.25 -15.12 -6.16
C ASN A 75 15.27 -13.60 -6.01
N ARG A 76 16.14 -12.90 -6.74
CA ARG A 76 16.19 -11.43 -6.73
C ARG A 76 14.88 -10.83 -7.23
N ARG A 77 14.29 -11.37 -8.30
CA ARG A 77 12.99 -10.88 -8.82
C ARG A 77 11.85 -11.13 -7.85
N PHE A 78 11.77 -12.30 -7.23
CA PHE A 78 10.73 -12.63 -6.25
C PHE A 78 10.78 -11.69 -5.04
N VAL A 79 11.97 -11.51 -4.46
CA VAL A 79 12.17 -10.59 -3.34
C VAL A 79 11.78 -9.17 -3.74
N ASN A 80 12.18 -8.70 -4.93
CA ASN A 80 11.80 -7.38 -5.41
C ASN A 80 10.30 -7.23 -5.64
N TYR A 81 9.64 -8.23 -6.22
CA TYR A 81 8.19 -8.24 -6.46
C TYR A 81 7.43 -8.13 -5.14
N ILE A 82 7.70 -9.03 -4.19
CA ILE A 82 7.03 -9.04 -2.88
C ILE A 82 7.31 -7.76 -2.11
N ARG A 83 8.57 -7.29 -2.12
CA ARG A 83 8.94 -6.01 -1.50
C ARG A 83 8.16 -4.84 -2.10
N ASN A 84 8.04 -4.76 -3.43
CA ASN A 84 7.34 -3.67 -4.09
C ASN A 84 5.82 -3.76 -3.88
N ARG A 85 5.25 -4.96 -3.91
CA ARG A 85 3.83 -5.23 -3.57
C ARG A 85 3.52 -4.78 -2.16
N ASN A 86 4.34 -5.16 -1.18
CA ASN A 86 4.14 -4.78 0.22
C ASN A 86 4.41 -3.28 0.48
N ARG A 87 5.24 -2.64 -0.35
CA ARG A 87 5.49 -1.19 -0.31
C ARG A 87 4.46 -0.36 -1.05
N LYS A 88 3.64 -0.94 -1.94
CA LYS A 88 2.46 -0.30 -2.50
C LYS A 88 1.42 -0.14 -1.37
N LYS A 89 1.65 0.87 -0.54
CA LYS A 89 0.73 1.38 0.47
C LYS A 89 -0.57 1.82 -0.23
N TYR A 90 -1.69 1.21 0.13
CA TYR A 90 -3.02 1.84 0.21
C TYR A 90 -3.56 2.67 -0.98
N THR A 91 -3.20 2.38 -2.24
CA THR A 91 -3.86 3.08 -3.38
C THR A 91 -5.07 2.33 -3.96
N MET A 92 -5.31 1.09 -3.54
CA MET A 92 -6.45 0.27 -4.03
C MET A 92 -7.31 -0.33 -2.90
N TRP A 93 -6.78 -0.43 -1.68
CA TRP A 93 -7.55 -0.77 -0.46
C TRP A 93 -8.18 0.48 0.17
N GLY A 94 -8.76 1.35 -0.66
CA GLY A 94 -9.33 2.62 -0.20
C GLY A 94 -10.61 3.04 -0.91
N TYR A 95 -11.19 2.21 -1.77
CA TYR A 95 -12.47 2.49 -2.41
C TYR A 95 -13.19 1.19 -2.79
N ARG A 96 -13.65 0.39 -1.81
CA ARG A 96 -14.93 -0.30 -2.00
C ARG A 96 -16.02 0.65 -1.53
N GLU A 97 -17.19 0.66 -2.17
CA GLU A 97 -18.34 1.47 -1.69
C GLU A 97 -18.71 1.15 -0.22
N GLU A 98 -18.41 -0.07 0.24
CA GLU A 98 -18.55 -0.51 1.64
C GLU A 98 -17.56 0.18 2.61
N ASP A 99 -16.41 0.67 2.13
CA ASP A 99 -15.42 1.37 2.97
C ASP A 99 -15.79 2.84 3.22
N MET A 100 -16.81 3.38 2.52
CA MET A 100 -17.32 4.74 2.79
C MET A 100 -17.91 4.82 4.22
N GLU A 101 -18.46 3.70 4.70
CA GLU A 101 -18.99 3.55 6.07
C GLU A 101 -17.85 3.58 7.13
N ALA A 102 -16.63 3.17 6.76
CA ALA A 102 -15.46 3.22 7.64
C ALA A 102 -14.79 4.61 7.68
N VAL A 103 -14.92 5.41 6.61
CA VAL A 103 -14.44 6.81 6.59
C VAL A 103 -15.28 7.68 7.52
N GLU A 104 -16.60 7.45 7.59
CA GLU A 104 -17.46 8.09 8.60
C GLU A 104 -17.08 7.69 10.04
N GLN A 105 -16.60 6.44 10.26
CA GLN A 105 -16.12 5.98 11.56
C GLN A 105 -14.74 6.54 11.96
N LEU A 106 -13.97 7.07 11.00
CA LEU A 106 -12.67 7.71 11.23
C LEU A 106 -12.77 9.23 11.42
N ALA A 107 -13.92 9.82 11.13
CA ALA A 107 -14.20 11.19 11.51
C ALA A 107 -14.19 11.24 13.05
N SER A 108 -13.16 11.86 13.61
CA SER A 108 -13.12 12.10 15.06
C SER A 108 -14.35 12.92 15.45
N ASP A 109 -14.95 12.55 16.57
CA ASP A 109 -15.99 13.30 17.29
C ASP A 109 -15.45 14.60 17.93
N PHE A 110 -14.19 14.96 17.65
CA PHE A 110 -13.54 16.16 18.18
C PHE A 110 -14.19 17.43 17.64
N ASP A 111 -15.10 17.98 18.43
CA ASP A 111 -15.74 19.27 18.16
C ASP A 111 -14.86 20.41 18.69
N MET A 112 -14.16 21.09 17.76
CA MET A 112 -13.39 22.30 18.07
C MET A 112 -14.25 23.39 18.74
N GLU A 113 -15.54 23.47 18.45
CA GLU A 113 -16.43 24.44 19.10
C GLU A 113 -16.61 24.13 20.58
N GLU A 114 -16.76 22.85 20.95
CA GLU A 114 -16.90 22.43 22.35
C GLU A 114 -15.64 22.76 23.16
N VAL A 115 -14.45 22.45 22.61
CA VAL A 115 -13.17 22.78 23.25
C VAL A 115 -12.97 24.28 23.41
N VAL A 116 -13.42 25.09 22.45
CA VAL A 116 -13.37 26.55 22.54
C VAL A 116 -14.37 27.05 23.60
N ILE A 117 -15.57 26.46 23.67
CA ILE A 117 -16.57 26.79 24.71
C ILE A 117 -16.03 26.51 26.10
N GLU A 118 -15.45 25.34 26.38
CA GLU A 118 -14.89 25.05 27.71
C GLU A 118 -13.80 26.04 28.13
N ARG A 119 -12.97 26.48 27.18
CA ARG A 119 -11.93 27.47 27.43
C ARG A 119 -12.48 28.88 27.67
N VAL A 120 -13.54 29.27 26.95
CA VAL A 120 -14.23 30.55 27.16
C VAL A 120 -15.01 30.51 28.47
N ASP A 121 -15.64 29.38 28.79
CA ASP A 121 -16.44 29.20 30.01
C ASP A 121 -15.58 29.30 31.27
N ALA A 122 -14.35 28.78 31.22
CA ALA A 122 -13.37 28.90 32.31
C ALA A 122 -12.94 30.36 32.59
N LEU A 123 -13.22 31.31 31.68
CA LEU A 123 -12.82 32.71 31.77
C LEU A 123 -14.00 33.69 31.89
N ALA A 124 -15.25 33.20 31.80
CA ALA A 124 -16.43 34.05 31.67
C ALA A 124 -17.29 34.10 32.94
N ASP A 125 -17.85 35.28 33.21
CA ASP A 125 -18.85 35.53 34.25
C ASP A 125 -20.10 34.66 34.02
N GLU A 126 -20.66 34.10 35.10
CA GLU A 126 -21.81 33.19 35.10
C GLU A 126 -23.03 33.73 34.33
N ARG A 127 -23.20 35.05 34.29
CA ARG A 127 -24.27 35.70 33.51
C ARG A 127 -24.06 35.60 32.00
N ILE A 128 -22.81 35.68 31.55
CA ILE A 128 -22.42 35.57 30.13
C ILE A 128 -22.63 34.12 29.67
N LEU A 129 -22.29 33.15 30.53
CA LEU A 129 -22.53 31.72 30.28
C LEU A 129 -24.00 31.41 30.06
N LEU A 130 -24.87 31.92 30.94
CA LEU A 130 -26.31 31.69 30.84
C LEU A 130 -26.90 32.30 29.56
N TYR A 131 -26.39 33.45 29.14
CA TYR A 131 -26.75 34.08 27.88
C TYR A 131 -26.33 33.24 26.67
N MET A 132 -25.06 32.81 26.61
CA MET A 132 -24.54 31.98 25.52
C MET A 132 -25.27 30.64 25.40
N LYS A 133 -25.64 30.01 26.52
CA LYS A 133 -26.43 28.75 26.51
C LYS A 133 -27.81 28.89 25.87
N ARG A 134 -28.41 30.09 25.89
CA ARG A 134 -29.73 30.36 25.30
C ARG A 134 -29.69 30.66 23.79
N LEU A 135 -28.50 30.88 23.22
CA LEU A 135 -28.33 31.19 21.81
C LEU A 135 -28.18 29.93 20.95
N SER A 136 -28.63 30.02 19.70
CA SER A 136 -28.36 28.98 18.70
C SER A 136 -26.88 29.01 18.27
N ARG A 137 -26.41 27.91 17.66
CA ARG A 137 -25.03 27.76 17.19
C ARG A 137 -24.57 28.94 16.31
N LYS A 138 -25.40 29.34 15.34
CA LYS A 138 -25.10 30.47 14.44
C LYS A 138 -25.00 31.81 15.17
N GLN A 139 -25.91 32.06 16.12
CA GLN A 139 -25.90 33.30 16.90
C GLN A 139 -24.67 33.38 17.82
N ARG A 140 -24.24 32.26 18.40
CA ARG A 140 -23.02 32.22 19.22
C ARG A 140 -21.77 32.52 18.40
N GLN A 141 -21.65 31.95 17.21
CA GLN A 141 -20.53 32.22 16.30
C GLN A 141 -20.46 33.72 15.97
N VAL A 142 -21.60 34.34 15.63
CA VAL A 142 -21.70 35.78 15.38
C VAL A 142 -21.23 36.60 16.59
N VAL A 143 -21.70 36.28 17.80
CA VAL A 143 -21.31 37.03 19.02
C VAL A 143 -19.83 36.86 19.35
N THR A 144 -19.26 35.66 19.14
CA THR A 144 -17.83 35.41 19.37
C THR A 144 -16.97 36.25 18.43
N LEU A 145 -17.34 36.32 17.15
CA LEU A 145 -16.65 37.16 16.17
C LEU A 145 -16.80 38.65 16.50
N MET A 146 -17.96 39.09 17.01
CA MET A 146 -18.11 40.46 17.51
C MET A 146 -17.23 40.76 18.73
N MET A 147 -17.06 39.79 19.66
CA MET A 147 -16.17 39.94 20.83
C MET A 147 -14.68 40.03 20.42
N ASP A 148 -14.29 39.30 19.37
CA ASP A 148 -12.95 39.35 18.78
C ASP A 148 -12.69 40.64 17.95
N GLY A 149 -13.70 41.50 17.82
CA GLY A 149 -13.58 42.83 17.21
C GLY A 149 -13.93 42.91 15.72
N TYR A 150 -14.49 41.84 15.14
CA TYR A 150 -14.93 41.84 13.74
C TYR A 150 -16.21 42.68 13.56
N GLY A 151 -16.27 43.46 12.49
CA GLY A 151 -17.43 44.27 12.15
C GLY A 151 -18.53 43.48 11.43
N GLU A 152 -19.76 44.02 11.38
CA GLU A 152 -20.91 43.37 10.73
C GLU A 152 -20.72 43.03 9.25
N LYS A 153 -19.78 43.69 8.56
CA LYS A 153 -19.46 43.41 7.15
C LYS A 153 -18.43 42.29 6.97
N GLU A 154 -17.84 41.83 8.06
CA GLU A 154 -16.76 40.82 8.13
C GLU A 154 -17.25 39.50 8.73
N ILE A 155 -18.51 39.45 9.17
CA ILE A 155 -19.20 38.32 9.82
C ILE A 155 -20.33 37.83 8.89
#